data_AF-A0A8J0R8J7-F1
#
_entry.id   AF-A0A8J0R8J7-F1
#
_cell.length_a   1.000
_cell.length_b   1.000
_cell.length_c   1.000
_cell.angle_alpha   90.00
_cell.angle_beta   90.00
_cell.angle_gamma   90.00
#
_symmetry.space_group_name_H-M   'P 1'
#
loop_
_entity.id
_entity.type
_entity.pdbx_description
1 polymer ?
#
loop_
_entity_poly.entity_id
_entity_poly.type
_entity_poly.pdbx_seq_one_letter_code
_entity_poly.pdbx_strand_id
1 'polypeptide(L)'
;MMAVLFLLLCSSLISAGVALECEVCSSSSGRTCSGHFEICKDPQSRCMVTLTETSLGDVKSAVLKKACGSSYNCSHSVSLRTNGYGVRVSSICCDTDYCNKGTIPLVAPNATQNELSCPSCFAKDSESCNAQATVNCTGNEYHCVRFSVSKERGSTIRVAGCASDSVIQSQGKAAFRGSSVHVSGFRSGNSGETLQQGSLLISLTLLTVMKMFML
;
A
#
# COMPACT_ATOMS: atom_id res chain seq x y z
N MET A 1 19.68 -15.85 54.91
CA MET A 1 18.43 -16.38 54.33
C MET A 1 17.48 -15.28 53.84
N MET A 2 17.32 -14.16 54.55
CA MET A 2 16.43 -13.05 54.14
C MET A 2 16.90 -12.22 52.93
N ALA A 3 18.22 -12.08 52.73
CA ALA A 3 18.77 -11.32 51.60
C ALA A 3 18.55 -12.00 50.23
N VAL A 4 18.52 -13.34 50.21
CA VAL A 4 18.31 -14.12 48.99
C VAL A 4 16.85 -14.05 48.53
N LEU A 5 15.91 -13.99 49.49
CA LEU A 5 14.48 -13.87 49.21
C LEU A 5 14.14 -12.50 48.57
N PHE A 6 14.81 -11.43 49.02
CA PHE A 6 14.65 -10.08 48.45
C PHE A 6 15.18 -9.98 47.01
N LEU A 7 16.32 -10.61 46.70
CA LEU A 7 16.88 -10.65 45.34
C LEU A 7 15.99 -11.46 44.36
N LEU A 8 15.35 -12.52 44.84
CA LEU A 8 14.41 -13.32 44.04
C LEU A 8 13.08 -12.59 43.78
N LEU A 9 12.61 -11.77 44.74
CA LEU A 9 11.42 -10.92 44.58
C LEU A 9 11.67 -9.72 43.64
N CYS A 10 12.90 -9.20 43.54
CA CYS A 10 13.25 -8.17 42.56
C CYS A 10 13.47 -8.72 41.15
N SER A 11 13.75 -10.02 41.01
CA SER A 11 14.00 -10.67 39.72
C SER A 11 12.71 -10.97 38.92
N SER A 12 11.54 -10.91 39.56
CA SER A 12 10.24 -11.05 38.89
C SER A 12 9.66 -9.72 38.38
N LEU A 13 10.33 -8.59 38.65
CA LEU A 13 9.85 -7.25 38.26
C LEU A 13 10.44 -6.71 36.95
N ILE A 14 11.13 -7.55 36.18
CA ILE A 14 11.77 -7.14 34.92
C ILE A 14 11.03 -7.75 33.74
N SER A 15 10.49 -6.85 32.90
CA SER A 15 9.77 -7.08 31.65
C SER A 15 8.23 -7.08 31.70
N ALA A 16 7.63 -6.14 32.43
CA ALA A 16 6.55 -5.38 31.78
C ALA A 16 7.27 -4.39 30.84
N GLY A 17 7.36 -4.71 29.55
CA GLY A 17 7.91 -3.78 28.57
C GLY A 17 7.16 -2.45 28.72
N VAL A 18 7.91 -1.36 28.92
CA VAL A 18 7.32 -0.01 28.99
C VAL A 18 6.43 0.20 27.78
N ALA A 19 5.14 0.43 28.03
CA ALA A 19 4.17 0.60 26.96
C ALA A 19 4.39 1.97 26.34
N LEU A 20 4.82 1.98 25.07
CA LEU A 20 5.15 3.19 24.31
C LEU A 20 3.94 4.12 24.21
N GLU A 21 4.12 5.42 24.48
CA GLU A 21 3.05 6.42 24.32
C GLU A 21 3.28 7.31 23.09
N CYS A 22 2.28 7.41 22.20
CA CYS A 22 2.41 8.10 20.91
C CYS A 22 1.31 9.12 20.66
N GLU A 23 1.61 10.20 19.92
CA GLU A 23 0.59 11.14 19.46
C GLU A 23 -0.30 10.49 18.38
N VAL A 24 -1.61 10.65 18.50
CA VAL A 24 -2.61 10.14 17.56
C VAL A 24 -3.42 11.29 16.98
N CYS A 25 -3.35 11.46 15.66
CA CYS A 25 -4.11 12.48 14.93
C CYS A 25 -4.22 12.16 13.43
N SER A 26 -5.11 12.88 12.73
CA SER A 26 -5.27 12.78 11.28
C SER A 26 -5.63 14.16 10.71
N SER A 27 -5.04 14.53 9.58
CA SER A 27 -5.35 15.78 8.85
C SER A 27 -5.40 15.53 7.35
N SER A 28 -6.45 16.03 6.71
CA SER A 28 -6.69 15.94 5.25
C SER A 28 -6.41 17.25 4.51
N SER A 29 -6.11 18.33 5.23
CA SER A 29 -5.90 19.68 4.70
C SER A 29 -4.49 20.20 4.93
N GLY A 30 -3.58 19.40 5.48
CA GLY A 30 -2.19 19.81 5.74
C GLY A 30 -1.23 18.65 6.00
N ARG A 31 0.07 18.96 5.98
CA ARG A 31 1.18 18.03 6.29
C ARG A 31 1.56 18.03 7.77
N THR A 32 0.63 18.46 8.63
CA THR A 32 0.79 18.53 10.08
C THR A 32 -0.55 18.22 10.74
N CYS A 33 -0.50 17.55 11.88
CA CYS A 33 -1.62 17.45 12.79
C CYS A 33 -1.11 17.37 14.23
N SER A 34 -1.98 17.76 15.16
CA SER A 34 -1.77 17.57 16.59
C SER A 34 -3.01 16.90 17.18
N GLY A 35 -2.82 16.07 18.19
CA GLY A 35 -3.90 15.30 18.80
C GLY A 35 -3.60 14.89 20.24
N HIS A 36 -4.31 13.85 20.68
CA HIS A 36 -4.10 13.27 22.00
C HIS A 36 -2.99 12.23 21.95
N PHE A 37 -2.54 11.80 23.12
CA PHE A 37 -1.57 10.72 23.26
C PHE A 37 -2.29 9.42 23.68
N GLU A 38 -1.85 8.31 23.10
CA GLU A 38 -2.37 6.97 23.39
C GLU A 38 -1.21 6.02 23.73
N ILE A 39 -1.43 5.20 24.76
CA ILE A 39 -0.52 4.09 25.10
C ILE A 39 -0.72 2.95 24.10
N CYS A 40 0.34 2.59 23.39
CA CYS A 40 0.31 1.53 22.40
C CYS A 40 0.09 0.17 23.07
N LYS A 41 -0.93 -0.56 22.60
CA LYS A 41 -1.34 -1.86 23.16
C LYS A 41 -0.37 -2.99 22.87
N ASP A 42 0.28 -2.94 21.72
CA ASP A 42 1.24 -3.96 21.29
C ASP A 42 2.66 -3.52 21.69
N PRO A 43 3.42 -4.34 22.45
CA PRO A 43 4.76 -4.00 22.90
C PRO A 43 5.78 -3.84 21.77
N GLN A 44 5.48 -4.33 20.56
CA GLN A 44 6.30 -4.12 19.35
C GLN A 44 5.89 -2.87 18.56
N SER A 45 4.91 -2.11 19.05
CA SER A 45 4.50 -0.86 18.42
C SER A 45 5.62 0.17 18.39
N ARG A 46 5.58 0.99 17.35
CA ARG A 46 6.39 2.19 17.17
C ARG A 46 5.43 3.36 17.02
N CYS A 47 5.86 4.56 17.44
CA CYS A 47 5.15 5.76 17.06
C CYS A 47 5.40 6.01 15.58
N MET A 48 4.33 6.20 14.81
CA MET A 48 4.38 6.32 13.37
C MET A 48 3.78 7.64 12.91
N VAL A 49 4.41 8.25 11.91
CA VAL A 49 3.86 9.35 11.12
C VAL A 49 3.79 8.91 9.68
N THR A 50 2.57 8.81 9.14
CA THR A 50 2.31 8.37 7.78
C THR A 50 1.76 9.53 6.96
N LEU A 51 2.32 9.75 5.78
CA LEU A 51 1.78 10.65 4.77
C LEU A 51 1.33 9.84 3.55
N THR A 52 0.05 9.96 3.25
CA THR A 52 -0.56 9.41 2.04
C THR A 52 -0.82 10.55 1.06
N GLU A 53 -0.11 10.55 -0.06
CA GLU A 53 -0.30 11.48 -1.16
C GLU A 53 -1.07 10.77 -2.28
N THR A 54 -2.13 11.39 -2.78
CA THR A 54 -2.92 10.88 -3.90
C THR A 54 -3.00 11.94 -4.98
N SER A 55 -2.93 11.50 -6.24
CA SER A 55 -3.11 12.37 -7.41
C SER A 55 -4.15 11.76 -8.34
N LEU A 56 -5.02 12.61 -8.87
CA LEU A 56 -6.00 12.28 -9.91
C LEU A 56 -5.99 13.41 -10.94
N GLY A 57 -5.36 13.17 -12.09
CA GLY A 57 -4.99 14.23 -13.03
C GLY A 57 -4.12 15.28 -12.33
N ASP A 58 -4.51 16.54 -12.44
CA ASP A 58 -3.83 17.67 -11.80
C ASP A 58 -4.22 17.87 -10.33
N VAL A 59 -5.28 17.20 -9.87
CA VAL A 59 -5.75 17.31 -8.50
C VAL A 59 -4.87 16.45 -7.59
N LYS A 60 -4.23 17.09 -6.61
CA LYS A 60 -3.40 16.43 -5.59
C LYS A 60 -4.05 16.59 -4.23
N SER A 61 -4.02 15.53 -3.43
CA SER A 61 -4.43 15.53 -2.03
C SER A 61 -3.40 14.82 -1.17
N ALA A 62 -3.35 15.18 0.10
CA ALA A 62 -2.46 14.58 1.06
C ALA A 62 -3.19 14.39 2.39
N VAL A 63 -2.96 13.24 3.03
CA VAL A 63 -3.47 12.92 4.36
C VAL A 63 -2.28 12.57 5.24
N LEU A 64 -2.10 13.30 6.33
CA LEU A 64 -1.13 12.94 7.37
C LEU A 64 -1.86 12.25 8.52
N LYS A 65 -1.29 11.15 9.01
CA LYS A 65 -1.78 10.42 10.18
C LYS A 65 -0.64 10.12 11.14
N LYS A 66 -0.88 10.35 12.43
CA LYS A 66 -0.03 9.86 13.53
C LYS A 66 -0.77 8.78 14.30
N ALA A 67 -0.08 7.68 14.64
CA ALA A 67 -0.66 6.57 15.39
C ALA A 67 0.42 5.64 15.97
N CYS A 68 0.01 4.76 16.87
CA CYS A 68 0.73 3.50 17.13
C CYS A 68 0.70 2.61 15.88
N GLY A 69 1.84 2.06 15.49
CA GLY A 69 1.93 1.19 14.31
C GLY A 69 3.05 0.16 14.41
N SER A 70 2.97 -0.91 13.63
CA SER A 70 4.04 -1.91 13.53
C SER A 70 5.25 -1.35 12.77
N SER A 71 6.45 -1.71 13.22
CA SER A 71 7.74 -1.40 12.59
C SER A 71 7.84 -1.79 11.12
N TYR A 72 7.11 -2.84 10.69
CA TYR A 72 7.03 -3.24 9.29
C TYR A 72 6.58 -2.07 8.39
N ASN A 73 5.60 -1.27 8.83
CA ASN A 73 5.06 -0.17 8.02
C ASN A 73 6.05 0.98 7.81
N CYS A 74 7.15 0.99 8.56
CA CYS A 74 8.18 2.03 8.53
C CYS A 74 9.17 1.78 7.38
N SER A 75 9.47 0.51 7.11
CA SER A 75 10.45 0.10 6.08
C SER A 75 9.80 -0.15 4.72
N HIS A 76 8.46 -0.22 4.67
CA HIS A 76 7.72 -0.63 3.49
C HIS A 76 6.84 0.51 2.96
N SER A 77 7.44 1.38 2.14
CA SER A 77 6.72 2.44 1.43
C SER A 77 5.84 1.89 0.32
N VAL A 78 4.66 2.48 0.16
CA VAL A 78 3.74 2.13 -0.93
C VAL A 78 3.90 3.14 -2.05
N SER A 79 4.13 2.68 -3.27
CA SER A 79 4.01 3.51 -4.47
C SER A 79 3.17 2.78 -5.51
N LEU A 80 2.16 3.47 -6.04
CA LEU A 80 1.34 3.05 -7.16
C LEU A 80 1.27 4.22 -8.13
N ARG A 81 1.64 3.98 -9.38
CA ARG A 81 1.69 5.02 -10.42
C ARG A 81 0.99 4.55 -11.68
N THR A 82 0.14 5.41 -12.22
CA THR A 82 -0.56 5.21 -13.49
C THR A 82 -0.57 6.52 -14.27
N ASN A 83 -1.02 6.47 -15.52
CA ASN A 83 -1.41 7.68 -16.24
C ASN A 83 -2.69 8.24 -15.59
N GLY A 84 -2.58 9.45 -15.06
CA GLY A 84 -3.70 10.18 -14.46
C GLY A 84 -4.09 9.77 -13.04
N TYR A 85 -3.49 8.73 -12.44
CA TYR A 85 -3.70 8.39 -11.03
C TYR A 85 -2.40 7.94 -10.36
N GLY A 86 -2.24 8.29 -9.09
CA GLY A 86 -1.08 7.86 -8.32
C GLY A 86 -1.33 7.92 -6.83
N VAL A 87 -0.75 6.99 -6.11
CA VAL A 87 -0.75 6.94 -4.65
C VAL A 87 0.67 6.73 -4.16
N ARG A 88 1.06 7.50 -3.15
CA ARG A 88 2.28 7.28 -2.38
C ARG A 88 1.97 7.26 -0.90
N VAL A 89 2.54 6.30 -0.20
CA VAL A 89 2.48 6.22 1.26
C VAL A 89 3.91 6.14 1.77
N SER A 90 4.29 7.15 2.55
CA SER A 90 5.56 7.21 3.26
C SER A 90 5.30 7.23 4.76
N SER A 91 6.19 6.60 5.52
CA SER A 91 6.09 6.54 6.97
C SER A 91 7.45 6.77 7.60
N ILE A 92 7.46 7.44 8.74
CA ILE A 92 8.62 7.54 9.64
C ILE A 92 8.18 6.97 10.99
N CYS A 93 9.11 6.27 11.65
CA CYS A 93 8.83 5.65 12.94
C CYS A 93 9.96 5.88 13.93
N CYS A 94 9.59 5.85 15.21
CA CYS A 94 10.49 6.00 16.35
C CYS A 94 9.94 5.19 17.55
N ASP A 95 10.77 4.96 18.56
CA ASP A 95 10.54 4.00 19.66
C ASP A 95 10.72 4.60 21.06
N THR A 96 10.64 5.91 21.19
CA THR A 96 10.61 6.58 22.50
C THR A 96 9.27 7.31 22.68
N ASP A 97 8.85 7.51 23.92
CA ASP A 97 7.59 8.18 24.20
C ASP A 97 7.54 9.57 23.54
N TYR A 98 6.39 9.88 22.95
CA TYR A 98 6.08 11.16 22.32
C TYR A 98 7.00 11.55 21.15
N CYS A 99 7.82 10.63 20.64
CA CYS A 99 8.82 10.92 19.62
C CYS A 99 8.22 11.39 18.29
N ASN A 100 6.94 11.10 18.04
CA ASN A 100 6.23 11.54 16.85
C ASN A 100 5.56 12.93 16.99
N LYS A 101 5.81 13.65 18.09
CA LYS A 101 5.27 14.98 18.35
C LYS A 101 5.84 16.03 17.39
N GLY A 102 5.01 17.00 17.03
CA GLY A 102 5.42 18.13 16.19
C GLY A 102 5.48 17.80 14.69
N THR A 103 6.33 18.52 13.95
CA THR A 103 6.48 18.38 12.50
C THR A 103 7.66 17.48 12.19
N ILE A 104 7.41 16.38 11.46
CA ILE A 104 8.46 15.47 11.00
C ILE A 104 8.73 15.73 9.52
N PRO A 105 9.98 16.02 9.12
CA PRO A 105 10.32 16.19 7.72
C PRO A 105 10.21 14.85 7.00
N LEU A 106 9.18 14.69 6.18
CA LEU A 106 8.97 13.52 5.36
C LEU A 106 9.90 13.59 4.14
N VAL A 107 10.66 12.53 3.91
CA VAL A 107 11.59 12.43 2.79
C VAL A 107 10.79 12.40 1.49
N ALA A 108 11.16 13.26 0.53
CA ALA A 108 10.55 13.24 -0.79
C ALA A 108 10.82 11.89 -1.47
N PRO A 109 9.80 11.26 -2.10
CA PRO A 109 9.99 9.99 -2.78
C PRO A 109 10.98 10.14 -3.94
N ASN A 110 11.80 9.11 -4.16
CA ASN A 110 12.70 9.08 -5.29
C ASN A 110 11.90 9.07 -6.60
N ALA A 111 11.93 10.18 -7.33
CA ALA A 111 11.23 10.35 -8.59
C ALA A 111 12.09 9.99 -9.81
N THR A 112 13.32 9.49 -9.60
CA THR A 112 14.22 9.06 -10.67
C THR A 112 13.59 7.91 -11.42
N GLN A 113 13.49 8.03 -12.74
CA GLN A 113 13.01 6.96 -13.60
C GLN A 113 13.92 5.73 -13.47
N ASN A 114 13.31 4.56 -13.33
CA ASN A 114 14.00 3.28 -13.40
C ASN A 114 13.83 2.68 -14.81
N GLU A 115 14.37 1.49 -15.01
CA GLU A 115 14.42 0.83 -16.33
C GLU A 115 13.08 0.17 -16.74
N LEU A 116 12.07 0.20 -15.88
CA LEU A 116 10.78 -0.44 -16.11
C LEU A 116 9.75 0.56 -16.66
N SER A 117 9.04 0.15 -17.70
CA SER A 117 7.83 0.84 -18.19
C SER A 117 6.68 -0.15 -18.22
N CYS A 118 5.52 0.27 -17.68
CA CYS A 118 4.35 -0.59 -17.56
C CYS A 118 3.19 -0.09 -18.43
N PRO A 119 2.37 -0.99 -18.98
CA PRO A 119 1.06 -0.63 -19.51
C PRO A 119 0.24 0.08 -18.43
N SER A 120 -0.42 1.17 -18.79
CA SER A 120 -1.14 2.00 -17.83
C SER A 120 -2.53 2.41 -18.28
N CYS A 121 -3.46 2.34 -17.34
CA CYS A 121 -4.82 2.80 -17.52
C CYS A 121 -5.46 3.10 -16.16
N PHE A 122 -6.41 4.02 -16.17
CA PHE A 122 -7.29 4.31 -15.06
C PHE A 122 -8.69 4.50 -15.64
N ALA A 123 -9.61 3.60 -15.30
CA ALA A 123 -10.97 3.62 -15.83
C ALA A 123 -11.98 3.49 -14.70
N LYS A 124 -12.90 4.45 -14.62
CA LYS A 124 -13.99 4.46 -13.64
C LYS A 124 -15.28 3.99 -14.32
N ASP A 125 -15.99 3.08 -13.67
CA ASP A 125 -17.29 2.53 -14.06
C ASP A 125 -17.34 2.00 -15.51
N SER A 126 -16.18 1.56 -16.01
CA SER A 126 -16.02 0.94 -17.34
C SER A 126 -15.72 -0.54 -17.20
N GLU A 127 -16.27 -1.37 -18.09
CA GLU A 127 -16.06 -2.82 -18.11
C GLU A 127 -14.61 -3.21 -18.38
N SER A 128 -13.86 -2.37 -19.07
CA SER A 128 -12.47 -2.63 -19.45
C SER A 128 -11.56 -1.43 -19.17
N CYS A 129 -10.27 -1.72 -19.09
CA CYS A 129 -9.21 -0.73 -18.88
C CYS A 129 -8.12 -1.04 -19.90
N ASN A 130 -8.25 -0.44 -21.09
CA ASN A 130 -7.33 -0.72 -22.18
C ASN A 130 -6.02 0.03 -21.94
N ALA A 131 -5.02 -0.66 -21.41
CA ALA A 131 -3.73 -0.07 -21.04
C ALA A 131 -2.80 0.01 -22.26
N GLN A 132 -3.24 0.74 -23.29
CA GLN A 132 -2.48 0.97 -24.52
C GLN A 132 -1.39 2.04 -24.31
N ALA A 133 -1.63 2.98 -23.41
CA ALA A 133 -0.60 3.92 -22.98
C ALA A 133 0.37 3.24 -22.01
N THR A 134 1.60 3.72 -21.95
CA THR A 134 2.61 3.27 -20.99
C THR A 134 2.91 4.36 -19.97
N VAL A 135 3.46 3.97 -18.83
CA VAL A 135 4.00 4.87 -17.81
C VAL A 135 5.39 4.39 -17.42
N ASN A 136 6.35 5.31 -17.33
CA ASN A 136 7.69 5.01 -16.85
C ASN A 136 7.67 4.92 -15.33
N CYS A 137 8.20 3.82 -14.80
CA CYS A 137 8.27 3.58 -13.37
C CYS A 137 9.44 4.37 -12.76
N THR A 138 9.33 4.67 -11.47
CA THR A 138 10.28 5.53 -10.75
C THR A 138 10.65 4.93 -9.41
N GLY A 139 11.87 5.20 -8.94
CA GLY A 139 12.33 4.75 -7.63
C GLY A 139 12.15 3.24 -7.45
N ASN A 140 11.40 2.84 -6.42
CA ASN A 140 11.17 1.45 -6.04
C ASN A 140 9.92 0.79 -6.69
N GLU A 141 9.41 1.38 -7.78
CA GLU A 141 8.30 0.82 -8.55
C GLU A 141 8.83 -0.24 -9.53
N TYR A 142 9.05 -1.48 -9.06
CA TYR A 142 9.68 -2.56 -9.84
C TYR A 142 8.71 -3.60 -10.43
N HIS A 143 7.40 -3.36 -10.34
CA HIS A 143 6.38 -4.29 -10.80
C HIS A 143 5.32 -3.61 -11.64
N CYS A 144 4.83 -4.26 -12.69
CA CYS A 144 3.60 -3.89 -13.36
C CYS A 144 2.41 -4.59 -12.70
N VAL A 145 1.32 -3.86 -12.48
CA VAL A 145 0.10 -4.38 -11.88
C VAL A 145 -1.13 -4.07 -12.70
N ARG A 146 -2.13 -4.95 -12.59
CA ARG A 146 -3.52 -4.71 -12.99
C ARG A 146 -4.46 -5.17 -11.88
N PHE A 147 -5.38 -4.31 -11.47
CA PHE A 147 -6.40 -4.70 -10.49
C PHE A 147 -7.66 -3.84 -10.61
N SER A 148 -8.72 -4.30 -9.94
CA SER A 148 -9.98 -3.58 -9.80
C SER A 148 -10.21 -3.19 -8.35
N VAL A 149 -10.94 -2.11 -8.14
CA VAL A 149 -11.31 -1.59 -6.83
C VAL A 149 -12.78 -1.23 -6.86
N SER A 150 -13.58 -1.79 -5.96
CA SER A 150 -14.98 -1.43 -5.78
C SER A 150 -15.16 -0.57 -4.54
N LYS A 151 -16.02 0.45 -4.64
CA LYS A 151 -16.51 1.24 -3.50
C LYS A 151 -17.83 0.66 -3.01
N GLU A 152 -18.15 0.86 -1.74
CA GLU A 152 -19.43 0.43 -1.16
C GLU A 152 -20.66 0.98 -1.90
N ARG A 153 -20.53 2.14 -2.56
CA ARG A 153 -21.59 2.76 -3.39
C ARG A 153 -21.70 2.17 -4.81
N GLY A 154 -21.10 1.02 -5.08
CA GLY A 154 -21.20 0.29 -6.35
C GLY A 154 -20.26 0.73 -7.46
N SER A 155 -19.58 1.88 -7.34
CA SER A 155 -18.59 2.30 -8.34
C SER A 155 -17.39 1.35 -8.39
N THR A 156 -16.94 1.04 -9.59
CA THR A 156 -15.77 0.18 -9.84
C THR A 156 -14.69 0.98 -10.57
N ILE A 157 -13.45 0.85 -10.13
CA ILE A 157 -12.28 1.45 -10.76
C ILE A 157 -11.35 0.33 -11.20
N ARG A 158 -10.88 0.35 -12.44
CA ARG A 158 -9.86 -0.55 -12.96
C ARG A 158 -8.58 0.23 -13.16
N VAL A 159 -7.46 -0.38 -12.77
CA VAL A 159 -6.17 0.29 -12.68
C VAL A 159 -5.08 -0.59 -13.28
N ALA A 160 -4.20 0.00 -14.08
CA ALA A 160 -2.95 -0.59 -14.52
C ALA A 160 -1.78 0.41 -14.40
N GLY A 161 -0.61 -0.07 -14.00
CA GLY A 161 0.58 0.78 -13.93
C GLY A 161 1.72 0.15 -13.13
N CYS A 162 2.60 1.00 -12.61
CA CYS A 162 3.76 0.61 -11.82
C CYS A 162 3.43 0.52 -10.33
N ALA A 163 4.09 -0.39 -9.62
CA ALA A 163 3.86 -0.62 -8.20
C ALA A 163 5.14 -1.02 -7.44
N SER A 164 5.20 -0.63 -6.16
CA SER A 164 6.23 -1.11 -5.23
C SER A 164 5.92 -2.51 -4.69
N ASP A 165 6.92 -3.19 -4.10
CA ASP A 165 6.75 -4.52 -3.50
C ASP A 165 5.61 -4.59 -2.48
N SER A 166 5.41 -3.53 -1.70
CA SER A 166 4.34 -3.45 -0.69
C SER A 166 2.94 -3.54 -1.32
N VAL A 167 2.76 -3.05 -2.53
CA VAL A 167 1.50 -3.21 -3.28
C VAL A 167 1.33 -4.67 -3.69
N ILE A 168 2.39 -5.35 -4.11
CA ILE A 168 2.34 -6.76 -4.52
C ILE A 168 2.02 -7.66 -3.34
N GLN A 169 2.76 -7.51 -2.24
CA GLN A 169 2.59 -8.31 -1.03
C GLN A 169 1.20 -8.14 -0.41
N SER A 170 0.60 -6.95 -0.54
CA SER A 170 -0.75 -6.67 -0.05
C SER A 170 -1.87 -6.91 -1.08
N GLN A 171 -1.55 -7.39 -2.28
CA GLN A 171 -2.48 -7.54 -3.40
C GLN A 171 -3.28 -6.25 -3.68
N GLY A 172 -2.60 -5.11 -3.67
CA GLY A 172 -3.18 -3.78 -3.91
C GLY A 172 -3.75 -3.09 -2.68
N LYS A 173 -4.01 -3.80 -1.58
CA LYS A 173 -4.69 -3.24 -0.39
C LYS A 173 -3.90 -2.10 0.28
N ALA A 174 -2.58 -2.17 0.28
CA ALA A 174 -1.75 -1.14 0.93
C ALA A 174 -1.92 0.26 0.30
N ALA A 175 -2.24 0.34 -1.00
CA ALA A 175 -2.48 1.61 -1.69
C ALA A 175 -3.79 2.30 -1.28
N PHE A 176 -4.71 1.57 -0.64
CA PHE A 176 -6.02 2.11 -0.23
C PHE A 176 -6.28 1.96 1.26
N ARG A 177 -5.21 1.84 2.06
CA ARG A 177 -5.32 1.63 3.51
C ARG A 177 -6.14 2.76 4.15
N GLY A 178 -7.15 2.38 4.93
CA GLY A 178 -8.05 3.33 5.59
C GLY A 178 -9.16 3.89 4.70
N SER A 179 -9.29 3.43 3.45
CA SER A 179 -10.43 3.74 2.59
C SER A 179 -11.47 2.60 2.63
N SER A 180 -12.76 2.94 2.49
CA SER A 180 -13.85 1.97 2.31
C SER A 180 -13.88 1.42 0.88
N VAL A 181 -12.81 0.77 0.47
CA VAL A 181 -12.69 0.16 -0.86
C VAL A 181 -12.25 -1.30 -0.77
N HIS A 182 -12.77 -2.10 -1.70
CA HIS A 182 -12.44 -3.51 -1.81
C HIS A 182 -11.62 -3.74 -3.08
N VAL A 183 -10.41 -4.26 -2.95
CA VAL A 183 -9.56 -4.62 -4.08
C VAL A 183 -9.94 -6.01 -4.59
N SER A 184 -10.18 -6.14 -5.88
CA SER A 184 -10.54 -7.40 -6.55
C SER A 184 -9.73 -7.60 -7.84
N GLY A 185 -9.52 -8.86 -8.23
CA GLY A 185 -8.87 -9.20 -9.51
C GLY A 185 -7.45 -8.65 -9.66
N PHE A 186 -6.57 -8.91 -8.69
CA PHE A 186 -5.18 -8.44 -8.69
C PHE A 186 -4.26 -9.35 -9.52
N ARG A 187 -3.46 -8.76 -10.39
CA ARG A 187 -2.41 -9.42 -11.18
C ARG A 187 -1.16 -8.57 -11.20
N SER A 188 0.01 -9.20 -11.14
CA SER A 188 1.30 -8.55 -11.25
C SER A 188 2.20 -9.28 -12.25
N GLY A 189 3.14 -8.56 -12.86
CA GLY A 189 4.14 -9.10 -13.77
C GLY A 189 5.24 -8.07 -14.05
N ASN A 190 6.42 -8.53 -14.46
CA ASN A 190 7.57 -7.66 -14.74
C ASN A 190 7.64 -7.23 -16.22
N SER A 191 6.78 -7.78 -17.07
CA SER A 191 6.63 -7.38 -18.48
C SER A 191 5.15 -7.17 -18.80
N GLY A 192 4.85 -6.17 -19.62
CA GLY A 192 3.47 -5.84 -20.02
C GLY A 192 2.70 -6.98 -20.69
N GLU A 193 3.40 -8.03 -21.11
CA GLU A 193 2.89 -9.18 -21.86
C GLU A 193 2.11 -10.20 -21.00
N THR A 194 2.44 -10.36 -19.71
CA THR A 194 1.78 -11.37 -18.86
C THR A 194 0.41 -10.95 -18.33
N LEU A 195 0.05 -9.67 -18.47
CA LEU A 195 -1.16 -9.10 -17.87
C LEU A 195 -2.34 -9.00 -18.86
N GLN A 196 -2.23 -9.59 -20.05
CA GLN A 196 -3.23 -9.46 -21.14
C GLN A 196 -3.98 -10.76 -21.50
N GLN A 197 -3.62 -11.93 -20.94
CA GLN A 197 -4.29 -13.19 -21.31
C GLN A 197 -5.45 -13.55 -20.38
N GLY A 198 -6.61 -13.03 -20.78
CA GLY A 198 -7.92 -13.48 -20.35
C GLY A 198 -8.92 -13.36 -21.50
N SER A 199 -8.62 -13.95 -22.66
CA SER A 199 -9.62 -14.18 -23.71
C SER A 199 -9.18 -15.32 -24.64
N LEU A 200 -9.96 -16.40 -24.57
CA LEU A 200 -10.15 -17.50 -25.53
C LEU A 200 -9.01 -17.84 -26.51
N LEU A 201 -8.22 -18.86 -26.16
CA LEU A 201 -7.83 -19.85 -27.16
C LEU A 201 -8.91 -20.94 -27.19
N ILE A 202 -10.01 -20.69 -27.91
CA ILE A 202 -10.79 -21.81 -28.44
C ILE A 202 -9.84 -22.48 -29.43
N SER A 203 -9.26 -23.60 -29.03
CA SER A 203 -8.53 -24.46 -29.95
C SER A 203 -9.49 -24.86 -31.07
N LEU A 204 -9.29 -24.28 -32.26
CA LEU A 204 -10.02 -24.61 -33.49
C LEU A 204 -9.84 -26.09 -33.91
N THR A 205 -9.03 -26.86 -33.18
CA THR A 205 -8.75 -28.28 -33.44
C THR A 205 -9.86 -29.23 -32.99
N LEU A 206 -10.84 -28.79 -32.18
CA LEU A 206 -11.95 -29.67 -31.75
C LEU A 206 -13.16 -29.65 -32.72
N LEU A 207 -13.38 -28.58 -33.50
CA LEU A 207 -14.50 -28.52 -34.44
C LEU A 207 -14.29 -29.35 -35.72
N THR A 208 -13.05 -29.64 -36.09
CA THR A 208 -12.75 -30.52 -37.24
C THR A 208 -12.93 -32.00 -36.90
N VAL A 209 -12.74 -32.39 -35.63
CA VAL A 209 -12.88 -33.79 -35.20
C VAL A 209 -14.36 -34.21 -35.13
N MET A 210 -15.28 -33.34 -34.70
CA MET A 210 -16.70 -33.70 -34.66
C MET A 210 -17.36 -33.81 -36.05
N LYS A 211 -16.77 -33.22 -37.10
CA LYS A 211 -17.30 -33.33 -38.46
C LYS A 211 -16.80 -34.57 -39.21
N MET A 212 -15.82 -35.29 -38.66
CA MET A 212 -15.33 -36.56 -39.18
C MET A 212 -15.99 -37.81 -38.60
N PHE A 213 -16.78 -37.67 -37.52
CA PHE A 213 -17.49 -38.80 -36.89
C PHE A 213 -18.99 -38.89 -37.27
N MET A 214 -19.45 -38.06 -38.21
CA MET A 214 -20.85 -38.03 -38.68
C MET A 214 -20.95 -38.13 -40.22
N LEU A 215 -20.03 -38.88 -40.85
CA LEU A 215 -20.10 -39.36 -42.22
C LEU A 215 -19.61 -40.82 -42.25
#